data_AF-A0A1B1AIR8-F1
#
_entry.id   AF-A0A1B1AIR8-F1
#
_cell.length_a   1.000
_cell.length_b   1.000
_cell.length_c   1.000
_cell.angle_alpha   90.00
_cell.angle_beta   90.00
_cell.angle_gamma   90.00
#
_symmetry.space_group_name_H-M   'P 1'
#
loop_
_entity.id
_entity.type
_entity.pdbx_description
1 polymer ?
#
loop_
_entity_poly.entity_id
_entity_poly.type
_entity_poly.pdbx_seq_one_letter_code
_entity_poly.pdbx_strand_id
1 'polypeptide(L)' 'MHALLAASLLLLASCGPQIGDLERGEEGRVARVFAGDTLLLEDGTRLFLAEIDAPSGEAPYAAQAQG' A
#
# COMPACT_ATOMS: atom_id res chain seq x y z
N MET A 1 -12.26 2.70 -35.17
CA MET A 1 -12.58 3.55 -34.01
C MET A 1 -12.81 2.75 -32.72
N HIS A 2 -13.66 1.72 -32.70
CA HIS A 2 -13.90 0.90 -31.50
C HIS A 2 -12.63 0.25 -30.90
N ALA A 3 -11.72 -0.25 -31.74
CA ALA A 3 -10.46 -0.84 -31.28
C ALA A 3 -9.52 0.19 -30.60
N LEU A 4 -9.52 1.44 -31.07
CA LEU A 4 -8.74 2.53 -30.47
C LEU A 4 -9.30 2.93 -29.12
N LEU A 5 -10.63 3.03 -29.00
CA LEU A 5 -11.32 3.29 -27.73
C LEU A 5 -11.05 2.21 -26.68
N ALA A 6 -11.11 0.93 -27.08
CA ALA A 6 -10.81 -0.19 -26.20
C ALA A 6 -9.35 -0.20 -25.74
N ALA A 7 -8.40 0.10 -26.63
CA ALA A 7 -6.98 0.21 -26.29
C ALA A 7 -6.70 1.36 -25.30
N SER A 8 -7.36 2.52 -25.49
CA SER A 8 -7.25 3.64 -24.55
C SER A 8 -7.77 3.28 -23.17
N LEU A 9 -8.93 2.61 -23.07
CA LEU A 9 -9.52 2.19 -21.78
C LEU A 9 -8.62 1.21 -21.02
N LEU A 10 -7.92 0.31 -21.71
CA LEU A 10 -6.99 -0.64 -21.09
C LEU A 10 -5.73 0.03 -20.52
N LEU A 11 -5.23 1.09 -21.18
CA LEU A 11 -4.07 1.85 -20.71
C LEU A 11 -4.37 2.68 -19.45
N LEU A 12 -5.61 3.13 -19.26
CA LEU A 12 -5.98 3.84 -18.02
C LEU A 12 -6.10 2.90 -16.81
N ALA A 13 -6.30 1.59 -17.02
CA ALA A 13 -6.40 0.62 -15.94
C ALA A 13 -5.05 0.26 -15.31
N SER A 14 -3.91 0.56 -15.96
CA SER A 14 -2.59 0.25 -15.40
C SER A 14 -2.08 1.26 -14.38
N CYS A 15 -2.78 2.37 -14.14
CA CYS A 15 -2.40 3.40 -13.19
C CYS A 15 -2.96 3.17 -11.76
N GLY A 16 -3.35 1.94 -11.43
CA GLY A 16 -3.74 1.58 -10.07
C GLY A 16 -2.53 1.55 -9.13
N PRO A 17 -2.74 1.64 -7.80
CA PRO A 17 -1.66 1.46 -6.84
C PRO A 17 -1.03 0.08 -7.03
N GLN A 18 0.22 0.06 -7.48
CA GLN A 18 0.96 -1.17 -7.68
C GLN A 18 1.45 -1.65 -6.32
N ILE A 19 0.89 -2.75 -5.84
CA ILE A 19 1.50 -3.51 -4.74
C ILE A 19 2.67 -4.25 -5.38
N GLY A 20 3.86 -3.68 -5.30
CA GLY A 20 5.10 -4.34 -5.71
C GLY A 20 5.54 -5.33 -4.65
N ASP A 21 6.22 -6.39 -5.08
CA ASP A 21 6.98 -7.22 -4.15
C ASP A 21 8.23 -6.45 -3.72
N LEU A 22 8.57 -6.53 -2.44
CA LEU A 22 9.82 -5.96 -1.93
C LEU A 22 10.97 -6.92 -2.22
N GLU A 23 12.08 -6.38 -2.72
CA GLU A 23 13.32 -7.15 -2.84
C GLU A 23 14.00 -7.30 -1.49
N ARG A 24 14.75 -8.40 -1.32
CA ARG A 24 15.49 -8.63 -0.08
C ARG A 24 16.57 -7.56 0.08
N GLY A 25 16.50 -6.82 1.19
CA GLY A 25 17.45 -5.75 1.49
C GLY A 25 17.11 -4.43 0.82
N GLU A 26 15.94 -4.32 0.22
CA GLU A 26 15.39 -3.04 -0.24
C GLU A 26 15.24 -2.07 0.94
N GLU A 27 15.57 -0.81 0.70
CA GLU A 27 15.53 0.27 1.68
C GLU A 27 14.59 1.38 1.18
N GLY A 28 13.86 1.99 2.11
CA GLY A 28 12.98 3.11 1.80
C GLY A 28 12.82 4.06 2.98
N ARG A 29 12.49 5.32 2.68
CA ARG A 29 12.20 6.34 3.70
C ARG A 29 10.72 6.33 4.04
N VAL A 30 10.40 6.24 5.33
CA VAL A 30 9.03 6.30 5.83
C VAL A 30 8.49 7.73 5.67
N ALA A 31 7.41 7.87 4.91
CA ALA A 31 6.63 9.10 4.79
C ALA A 31 5.54 9.20 5.86
N ARG A 32 4.90 8.07 6.20
CA ARG A 32 3.82 8.01 7.21
C ARG A 32 3.69 6.63 7.85
N VAL A 33 3.29 6.58 9.11
CA VAL A 33 2.81 5.37 9.79
C VAL A 33 1.28 5.42 9.79
N PHE A 34 0.60 4.38 9.27
CA PHE A 34 -0.88 4.30 9.27
C PHE A 34 -1.40 3.50 10.45
N ALA A 35 -0.75 2.37 10.70
CA ALA A 35 -1.07 1.49 11.80
C ALA A 35 0.19 0.80 12.31
N GLY A 36 0.07 0.03 13.40
CA GLY A 36 1.18 -0.74 13.97
C GLY A 36 1.83 -1.76 13.01
N ASP A 37 1.16 -2.10 11.91
CA ASP A 37 1.61 -3.06 10.90
C ASP A 37 1.79 -2.44 9.50
N THR A 38 1.46 -1.15 9.31
CA THR A 38 1.34 -0.55 7.98
C THR A 38 2.07 0.79 7.89
N LEU A 39 3.00 0.88 6.94
CA LEU A 39 3.80 2.06 6.64
C LEU A 39 3.57 2.56 5.20
N LEU A 40 3.71 3.87 4.99
CA LEU A 40 3.84 4.49 3.67
C LEU A 40 5.27 4.96 3.48
N LEU A 41 5.88 4.58 2.37
CA LEU A 41 7.20 5.06 1.95
C LEU A 41 7.06 6.29 1.04
N GLU A 42 8.11 7.09 0.93
CA GLU A 42 8.10 8.33 0.13
C GLU A 42 7.89 8.11 -1.37
N ASP A 43 8.20 6.94 -1.89
CA ASP A 43 7.92 6.52 -3.28
C ASP A 43 6.45 6.14 -3.51
N GLY A 44 5.63 6.15 -2.45
CA GLY A 44 4.21 5.79 -2.49
C GLY A 44 3.94 4.31 -2.17
N THR A 45 4.98 3.51 -1.96
CA THR A 45 4.84 2.09 -1.60
C THR A 45 4.19 1.95 -0.23
N ARG A 46 3.17 1.10 -0.14
CA ARG A 46 2.54 0.72 1.14
C ARG A 46 3.13 -0.60 1.61
N LEU A 47 3.83 -0.55 2.74
CA LEU A 47 4.52 -1.69 3.33
C LEU A 47 3.68 -2.27 4.47
N PHE A 48 3.48 -3.59 4.43
CA PHE A 48 2.88 -4.37 5.50
C PHE A 48 3.97 -5.17 6.22
N LEU A 49 3.97 -5.15 7.55
CA LEU A 49 4.92 -5.92 8.34
C LEU A 49 4.51 -7.39 8.35
N ALA A 50 5.40 -8.26 7.83
CA ALA A 50 5.14 -9.69 7.78
C ALA A 50 4.87 -10.26 9.18
N GLU A 51 3.83 -11.09 9.27
CA GLU A 51 3.40 -11.78 10.51
C GLU A 51 2.95 -10.86 11.65
N ILE A 52 2.66 -9.58 11.37
CA ILE A 52 2.12 -8.62 12.33
C ILE A 52 0.77 -8.14 11.84
N ASP A 53 -0.26 -8.33 12.65
CA ASP A 53 -1.61 -7.79 12.44
C ASP A 53 -1.91 -6.75 13.52
N ALA A 54 -2.16 -5.50 13.13
CA ALA A 54 -2.53 -4.45 14.06
C ALA A 54 -4.00 -4.59 14.52
N PRO A 55 -4.30 -4.38 15.82
CA PRO A 55 -5.68 -4.35 16.28
C PRO A 55 -6.45 -3.17 15.65
N SER A 56 -7.70 -3.40 15.29
CA SER A 56 -8.57 -2.42 14.65
C SER A 56 -10.00 -2.46 15.22
N GLY A 57 -10.79 -1.42 14.92
CA GLY A 57 -12.16 -1.28 15.41
C GLY A 57 -12.22 -1.18 16.93
N GLU A 58 -13.03 -2.03 17.56
CA GLU A 58 -13.24 -2.07 19.02
C GLU A 58 -12.26 -3.02 19.75
N ALA A 59 -11.28 -3.58 19.03
CA ALA A 59 -10.30 -4.47 19.66
C ALA A 59 -9.47 -3.71 20.72
N PRO A 60 -9.00 -4.40 21.79
CA PRO A 60 -8.06 -3.79 22.72
C PRO A 60 -6.86 -3.19 21.99
N TYR A 61 -6.49 -1.99 22.39
CA TYR A 61 -5.38 -1.21 21.83
C TYR A 61 -5.55 -0.73 20.39
N ALA A 62 -6.74 -0.86 19.78
CA ALA A 62 -6.98 -0.42 18.40
C ALA A 62 -6.68 1.07 18.19
N ALA A 63 -7.04 1.95 19.13
CA ALA A 63 -6.78 3.38 19.04
C ALA A 63 -5.29 3.73 19.08
N GLN A 64 -4.51 3.00 19.89
CA GLN A 64 -3.06 3.17 20.03
C GLN A 64 -2.31 2.64 18.82
N ALA A 65 -2.89 1.65 18.14
CA ALA A 65 -2.31 1.09 16.94
C ALA A 65 -2.52 1.95 15.69
N GLN A 66 -3.23 3.09 15.75
CA GLN A 66 -3.42 4.00 14.60
C GLN A 66 -2.44 5.19 14.61
N GLY A 67 -2.10 5.70 13.42
CA GLY A 67 -1.14 6.81 13.19
C GLY A 67 -1.61 7.94 12.25
#